data_AF-A0A8S3B407-F1
#
_entry.id   AF-A0A8S3B407-F1
#
_cell.length_a   1.000
_cell.length_b   1.000
_cell.length_c   1.000
_cell.angle_alpha   90.00
_cell.angle_beta   90.00
_cell.angle_gamma   90.00
#
_symmetry.space_group_name_H-M   'P 1'
#
loop_
_entity.id
_entity.type
_entity.pdbx_description
1 polymer ?
#
loop_
_entity_poly.entity_id
_entity_poly.type
_entity_poly.pdbx_seq_one_letter_code
_entity_poly.pdbx_strand_id
1 'polypeptide(L)' 'SKVFHLGGLEAYNKKSNEYTDKTDPLADLIQRTNKYLLDLRLIKWITQKQYEHLSIKPNEVEPTHLYYLP' A
#
# COMPACT_ATOMS: atom_id res chain seq x y z
N SER A 1 -20.18 -6.98 15.08
CA SER A 1 -19.76 -7.48 13.77
C SER A 1 -19.72 -6.30 12.81
N LYS A 2 -18.55 -5.78 12.42
CA LYS A 2 -18.45 -4.68 11.43
C LYS A 2 -18.56 -5.31 10.05
N VAL A 3 -19.69 -5.14 9.39
CA VAL A 3 -19.91 -5.60 8.02
C VAL A 3 -19.19 -4.63 7.09
N PHE A 4 -18.16 -5.12 6.40
CA PHE A 4 -17.51 -4.37 5.34
C PHE A 4 -18.41 -4.42 4.12
N HIS A 5 -19.16 -3.35 3.87
CA HIS A 5 -19.88 -3.20 2.61
C HIS A 5 -18.84 -2.92 1.51
N LEU A 6 -18.48 -3.96 0.77
CA LEU A 6 -17.81 -3.85 -0.54
C LEU A 6 -18.79 -3.11 -1.48
N GLY A 7 -18.83 -1.78 -1.41
CA GLY A 7 -19.69 -0.93 -2.25
C GLY A 7 -19.43 -1.23 -3.72
N GLY A 8 -20.45 -1.25 -4.58
CA GLY A 8 -20.33 -1.68 -5.98
C GLY A 8 -19.37 -0.84 -6.85
N LEU A 9 -19.14 -1.25 -8.10
CA LEU A 9 -18.16 -0.69 -9.07
C LEU A 9 -18.11 0.86 -9.09
N GLU A 10 -19.27 1.53 -8.97
CA GLU A 10 -19.37 3.00 -8.90
C GLU A 10 -18.75 3.61 -7.64
N ALA A 11 -18.93 2.99 -6.47
CA ALA A 11 -18.32 3.46 -5.23
C ALA A 11 -16.79 3.31 -5.28
N TYR A 12 -16.29 2.31 -5.99
CA TYR A 12 -14.86 2.16 -6.28
C TYR A 12 -14.36 3.27 -7.20
N ASN A 13 -15.04 3.54 -8.31
CA ASN A 13 -14.65 4.60 -9.25
C ASN A 13 -14.68 6.00 -8.59
N LYS A 14 -15.67 6.26 -7.73
CA LYS A 14 -15.78 7.52 -7.00
C LYS A 14 -14.62 7.72 -6.01
N LYS A 15 -14.29 6.71 -5.21
CA LYS A 15 -13.15 6.79 -4.28
C LYS A 15 -11.83 6.91 -5.02
N SER A 16 -11.63 6.15 -6.10
CA SER A 16 -10.45 6.23 -6.96
C SER A 16 -10.17 7.68 -7.39
N ASN A 17 -11.18 8.35 -7.93
CA ASN A 17 -11.07 9.75 -8.36
C ASN A 17 -10.81 10.73 -7.20
N GLU A 18 -11.35 10.46 -6.00
CA GLU A 18 -11.11 11.28 -4.80
C GLU A 18 -9.66 11.14 -4.27
N TYR A 19 -9.01 9.98 -4.45
CA TYR A 19 -7.63 9.74 -4.01
C TYR A 19 -6.56 10.24 -5.00
N THR A 20 -6.88 10.35 -6.29
CA THR A 20 -5.95 10.86 -7.32
C THR A 20 -5.73 12.38 -7.26
N ASP A 21 -6.60 13.13 -6.56
CA ASP A 21 -6.63 14.60 -6.63
C ASP A 21 -5.71 15.28 -5.60
N LYS A 22 -5.10 14.52 -4.66
CA LYS A 22 -4.27 15.07 -3.59
C LYS A 22 -3.10 14.13 -3.30
N THR A 23 -1.91 14.51 -3.73
CA THR A 23 -0.62 13.80 -3.53
C THR A 23 -0.55 12.43 -4.19
N ASP A 24 0.59 12.07 -4.78
CA ASP A 24 0.80 10.76 -5.40
C ASP A 24 0.62 9.66 -4.33
N PRO A 25 -0.56 9.02 -4.25
CA PRO A 25 -0.93 8.18 -3.12
C PRO A 25 -0.13 6.88 -3.13
N LEU A 26 0.42 6.54 -4.30
CA LEU A 26 1.33 5.42 -4.48
C LEU A 26 2.66 5.66 -3.77
N ALA A 27 3.23 6.84 -3.97
CA ALA A 27 4.51 7.21 -3.36
C ALA A 27 4.43 7.20 -1.82
N ASP A 28 3.35 7.78 -1.26
CA ASP A 28 3.14 7.77 0.20
C ASP A 28 2.96 6.35 0.74
N LEU A 29 2.19 5.50 0.06
CA LEU A 29 1.97 4.14 0.53
C LEU A 29 3.24 3.28 0.46
N ILE A 30 4.03 3.42 -0.60
CA ILE A 30 5.33 2.75 -0.74
C ILE A 30 6.25 3.19 0.40
N GLN A 31 6.32 4.49 0.68
CA GLN A 31 7.16 5.04 1.74
C GLN A 31 6.75 4.48 3.12
N ARG A 32 5.45 4.49 3.43
CA ARG A 32 4.92 3.97 4.70
C ARG A 32 5.15 2.47 4.86
N THR A 33 4.97 1.71 3.78
CA THR A 33 5.16 0.25 3.79
C THR A 33 6.64 -0.11 3.99
N ASN A 34 7.54 0.51 3.25
CA ASN A 34 8.97 0.26 3.39
C ASN A 34 9.49 0.70 4.77
N LYS A 35 8.96 1.79 5.33
CA LYS A 35 9.26 2.21 6.71
C LYS A 35 8.84 1.14 7.72
N TYR A 36 7.63 0.59 7.60
CA TYR A 36 7.16 -0.48 8.48
C TYR A 36 8.05 -1.74 8.39
N LEU A 37 8.42 -2.15 7.18
CA LEU A 37 9.34 -3.28 6.97
C LEU A 37 10.72 -3.02 7.58
N LEU A 38 11.21 -1.77 7.51
CA LEU A 38 12.47 -1.38 8.12
C LEU A 38 12.39 -1.48 9.66
N ASP A 39 11.30 -1.00 10.25
CA ASP A 39 11.07 -1.11 11.69
C ASP A 39 11.06 -2.58 12.14
N LEU A 40 10.36 -3.46 11.41
CA LEU A 40 10.37 -4.91 11.64
C LEU A 40 11.78 -5.52 11.57
N ARG A 41 12.61 -5.04 10.63
CA ARG A 41 14.00 -5.47 10.53
C ARG A 41 14.82 -5.00 11.73
N LEU A 42 14.64 -3.75 12.18
CA LEU A 42 15.38 -3.18 13.31
C LEU A 42 15.08 -3.91 14.63
N ILE A 43 13.83 -4.34 14.83
CA ILE A 43 13.44 -5.19 15.97
C ILE A 43 13.79 -6.68 15.77
N LYS A 44 14.46 -7.04 14.66
CA LYS A 44 14.90 -8.40 14.30
C LYS A 44 13.77 -9.42 14.08
N TRP A 45 12.58 -8.97 13.70
CA TRP A 45 11.46 -9.86 13.35
C TRP A 45 11.58 -10.42 11.93
N ILE A 46 12.29 -9.72 11.06
CA ILE A 46 12.64 -10.18 9.70
C ILE A 46 14.14 -10.01 9.46
N THR A 47 14.69 -10.87 8.61
CA THR A 47 16.09 -10.83 8.17
C THR A 47 16.31 -9.77 7.09
N GLN A 48 17.57 -9.41 6.84
CA GLN A 48 17.93 -8.49 5.74
C GLN A 48 17.42 -8.98 4.38
N LYS A 49 17.57 -10.28 4.08
CA LYS A 49 17.10 -10.87 2.82
C LYS A 49 15.57 -10.78 2.69
N GLN A 50 14.83 -10.98 3.78
CA GLN A 50 13.38 -10.84 3.78
C GLN A 50 12.97 -9.38 3.58
N TYR A 51 13.66 -8.44 4.23
CA TYR A 51 13.43 -7.00 4.02
C TYR A 51 13.64 -6.60 2.56
N GLU A 52 14.75 -7.02 1.94
CA GLU A 52 15.05 -6.71 0.53
C GLU A 52 14.03 -7.31 -0.45
N HIS A 53 13.51 -8.51 -0.15
CA HIS A 53 12.51 -9.18 -0.98
C HIS A 53 11.10 -8.57 -0.84
N LEU A 54 10.74 -8.10 0.36
CA LEU A 54 9.43 -7.51 0.66
C LEU A 54 9.36 -6.00 0.38
N SER A 55 10.51 -5.32 0.37
CA SER A 55 10.57 -3.88 0.12
C SER A 55 10.04 -3.55 -1.28
N ILE A 56 9.12 -2.60 -1.33
CA ILE A 56 8.48 -2.20 -2.55
C ILE A 56 9.41 -1.25 -3.32
N LYS A 57 9.79 -1.63 -4.54
CA LYS A 57 10.53 -0.75 -5.44
C LYS A 57 9.55 0.13 -6.21
N PRO A 58 9.73 1.47 -6.22
CA PRO A 58 8.82 2.40 -6.90
C PRO A 58 8.62 2.09 -8.39
N ASN A 59 9.65 1.55 -9.05
CA ASN A 59 9.62 1.26 -10.48
C ASN A 59 8.91 -0.06 -10.83
N GLU A 60 8.56 -0.89 -9.84
CA GLU A 60 7.93 -2.20 -10.03
C GLU A 60 6.43 -2.19 -9.67
N VAL A 61 5.87 -1.04 -9.28
CA VAL A 61 4.47 -0.95 -8.81
C VAL A 61 3.66 0.02 -9.65
N GLU A 62 2.61 -0.50 -10.29
CA GLU A 62 1.56 0.32 -10.88
C GLU A 62 0.51 0.77 -9.82
N PRO A 63 -0.08 1.97 -9.97
CA PRO A 63 -1.10 2.50 -9.05
C PRO A 63 -2.32 1.59 -8.86
N THR A 64 -2.58 0.71 -9.82
CA THR A 64 -3.64 -0.31 -9.80
C THR A 64 -3.47 -1.33 -8.67
N HIS A 65 -2.27 -1.50 -8.11
CA HIS A 65 -2.02 -2.42 -6.99
C HIS A 65 -2.44 -1.86 -5.62
N LEU A 66 -2.66 -0.54 -5.50
CA LEU A 66 -3.12 0.10 -4.26
C LEU A 66 -4.53 -0.31 -3.84
N TYR A 67 -5.34 -0.76 -4.78
CA TYR A 67 -6.76 -1.08 -4.56
C TYR A 67 -7.01 -2.46 -3.95
N TYR A 68 -5.97 -3.29 -3.82
CA TYR A 68 -6.07 -4.64 -3.23
C TYR A 68 -5.63 -4.70 -1.76
N LEU A 69 -5.20 -3.57 -1.18
CA LEU A 69 -4.87 -3.51 0.24
C LEU A 69 -6.17 -3.26 1.04
N PRO A 70 -6.57 -4.18 1.94
CA PRO A 70 -7.82 -4.13 2.67
C PRO A 70 -7.90 -2.99 3.71
#